data_AF-A0A2A2ZB70-F1
#
_entry.id   AF-A0A2A2ZB70-F1
#
_cell.length_a   1.000
_cell.length_b   1.000
_cell.length_c   1.000
_cell.angle_alpha   90.00
_cell.angle_beta   90.00
_cell.angle_gamma   90.00
#
_symmetry.space_group_name_H-M   'P 1'
#
loop_
_entity.id
_entity.type
_entity.pdbx_description
1 polymer ?
#
loop_
_entity_poly.entity_id
_entity_poly.type
_entity_poly.pdbx_seq_one_letter_code
_entity_poly.pdbx_strand_id
1 'polypeptide(L)'
;MGKIVTIEYVDDIDGVPIDAENVDTVDFSYRGQEYSLVLTDKNAAQFDKDMARYINAAKKAQARDARAARRKARPAPRQSAKPKPKPRAVTPRKTTPRKIAAAASDSRAIREWALANGHKISRRGRIPAPIIDAYNAAN
;
A
#
# COMPACT_ATOMS: atom_id res chain seq x y z
N MET A 1 25.07 -14.66 30.10
CA MET A 1 25.46 -13.25 29.91
C MET A 1 24.63 -12.68 28.78
N GLY A 2 23.93 -11.57 29.00
CA GLY A 2 23.11 -10.92 27.96
C GLY A 2 23.96 -10.20 26.91
N LYS A 3 23.47 -10.10 25.67
CA LYS A 3 24.09 -9.32 24.59
C LYS A 3 23.35 -8.01 24.45
N ILE A 4 24.07 -6.90 24.42
CA ILE A 4 23.52 -5.59 24.03
C ILE A 4 23.66 -5.48 22.51
N VAL A 5 22.58 -5.14 21.82
CA VAL A 5 22.55 -4.89 20.38
C VAL A 5 22.33 -3.40 20.17
N THR A 6 23.33 -2.70 19.65
CA THR A 6 23.24 -1.30 19.27
C THR A 6 22.86 -1.22 17.80
N ILE A 7 21.86 -0.39 17.48
CA ILE A 7 21.46 -0.10 16.10
C ILE A 7 21.95 1.30 15.78
N GLU A 8 22.89 1.40 14.85
CA GLU A 8 23.44 2.66 14.37
C GLU A 8 22.91 2.92 12.95
N TYR A 9 22.51 4.16 12.69
CA TYR A 9 22.15 4.61 11.35
C TYR A 9 23.30 5.44 10.80
N VAL A 10 23.53 5.31 9.50
CA VAL A 10 24.62 5.99 8.79
C VAL A 10 24.03 6.56 7.52
N ASP A 11 24.38 7.80 7.19
CA ASP A 11 24.02 8.43 5.94
C ASP A 11 24.75 7.75 4.77
N ASP A 12 24.01 7.28 3.79
CA ASP A 12 24.56 6.52 2.66
C ASP A 12 25.41 7.38 1.69
N ILE A 13 25.31 8.72 1.78
CA ILE A 13 26.05 9.64 0.90
C ILE A 13 27.43 9.98 1.48
N ASP A 14 27.49 10.37 2.75
CA ASP A 14 28.71 10.89 3.39
C ASP A 14 29.27 9.97 4.49
N GLY A 15 28.55 8.91 4.86
CA GLY A 15 28.96 7.96 5.89
C GLY A 15 28.86 8.52 7.31
N VAL A 16 28.16 9.64 7.52
CA VAL A 16 28.03 10.27 8.83
C VAL A 16 27.01 9.50 9.68
N PRO A 17 27.32 9.17 10.96
CA PRO A 17 26.36 8.57 11.87
C PRO A 17 25.15 9.49 12.10
N ILE A 18 23.96 8.90 12.10
CA ILE A 18 22.69 9.59 12.30
C ILE A 18 22.05 9.08 13.59
N ASP A 19 21.59 10.02 14.43
CA ASP A 19 20.74 9.69 15.57
C ASP A 19 19.41 9.12 15.08
N ALA A 20 18.90 8.08 15.76
CA ALA A 20 17.66 7.39 15.36
C ALA A 20 16.42 8.30 15.22
N GLU A 21 16.46 9.51 15.80
CA GLU A 21 15.39 10.51 15.73
C GLU A 21 15.42 11.34 14.43
N ASN A 22 16.57 11.42 13.76
CA ASN A 22 16.83 12.28 12.59
C ASN A 22 17.12 11.47 11.31
N VAL A 23 16.69 10.21 11.29
CA VAL A 23 16.85 9.32 10.14
C VAL A 23 15.72 9.56 9.15
N ASP A 24 16.06 10.05 7.96
CA ASP A 24 15.14 10.07 6.82
C ASP A 24 15.46 8.90 5.89
N THR A 25 14.43 8.21 5.40
CA THR A 25 14.58 7.12 4.44
C THR A 25 13.83 7.46 3.17
N VAL A 26 14.60 7.64 2.10
CA VAL A 26 14.08 8.02 0.80
C VAL A 26 13.96 6.77 -0.09
N ASP A 27 12.72 6.36 -0.33
CA ASP A 27 12.38 5.32 -1.30
C ASP A 27 12.15 5.93 -2.69
N PHE A 28 12.92 5.49 -3.68
CA PHE A 28 12.77 5.96 -5.06
C PHE A 28 12.97 4.83 -6.08
N SER A 29 12.57 5.10 -7.33
CA SER A 29 12.79 4.17 -8.43
C SER A 29 13.46 4.85 -9.60
N TYR A 30 14.38 4.13 -10.25
CA TYR A 30 15.05 4.59 -11.46
C TYR A 30 15.12 3.45 -12.46
N ARG A 31 14.56 3.67 -13.66
CA ARG A 31 14.52 2.68 -14.75
C ARG A 31 13.90 1.33 -14.33
N GLY A 32 12.88 1.37 -13.47
CA GLY A 32 12.15 0.19 -13.01
C GLY A 32 12.86 -0.62 -11.90
N GLN A 33 14.00 -0.14 -11.40
CA GLN A 33 14.66 -0.69 -10.21
C GLN A 33 14.31 0.18 -9.01
N GLU A 34 14.03 -0.46 -7.87
CA GLU A 34 13.71 0.19 -6.60
C GLU A 34 14.97 0.35 -5.76
N TYR A 35 15.11 1.52 -5.13
CA TYR A 35 16.24 1.87 -4.27
C TYR A 35 15.70 2.51 -2.98
N SER A 36 16.45 2.35 -1.91
CA SER A 36 16.24 2.98 -0.61
C SER A 36 17.54 3.67 -0.22
N LEU A 37 17.45 4.87 0.33
CA LEU A 37 18.59 5.64 0.80
C LEU A 37 18.32 6.15 2.21
N VAL A 38 19.26 5.94 3.13
CA VAL A 38 19.22 6.48 4.49
C VAL A 38 20.01 7.78 4.50
N LEU A 39 19.37 8.88 4.88
CA LEU A 39 19.92 10.23 4.81
C LEU A 39 19.67 11.01 6.10
N THR A 40 20.54 11.98 6.35
CA THR A 40 20.28 13.09 7.27
C THR A 40 19.23 14.05 6.69
N ASP A 41 18.54 14.82 7.54
CA ASP A 41 17.57 15.84 7.12
C ASP A 41 18.13 16.81 6.07
N LYS A 42 19.41 17.17 6.20
CA LYS A 42 20.08 18.10 5.28
C LYS A 42 20.26 17.47 3.90
N ASN A 43 20.70 16.21 3.85
CA ASN A 43 20.92 15.49 2.60
C ASN A 43 19.58 15.09 1.95
N ALA A 44 18.57 14.74 2.73
CA ALA A 44 17.20 14.51 2.25
C ALA A 44 16.63 15.78 1.58
N ALA A 45 16.75 16.94 2.22
CA ALA A 45 16.34 18.20 1.63
C ALA A 45 17.13 18.56 0.36
N GLN A 46 18.39 18.14 0.26
CA GLN A 46 19.20 18.34 -0.94
C GLN A 46 18.75 17.40 -2.07
N PHE A 47 18.48 16.13 -1.77
CA PHE A 47 17.92 15.16 -2.71
C PHE A 47 16.61 15.68 -3.33
N ASP A 48 15.70 16.23 -2.51
CA ASP A 48 14.44 16.79 -2.99
C ASP A 48 14.65 17.96 -3.97
N LYS A 49 15.62 18.83 -3.70
CA LYS A 49 15.96 19.96 -4.58
C LYS A 49 16.50 19.47 -5.93
N ASP A 50 17.41 18.49 -5.90
CA ASP A 50 18.02 17.95 -7.11
C ASP A 50 17.00 17.20 -7.98
N MET A 51 16.06 16.50 -7.33
CA MET A 51 14.96 15.81 -8.00
C MET A 51 13.86 16.74 -8.51
N ALA A 52 13.69 17.93 -7.92
CA ALA A 52 12.62 18.87 -8.25
C ALA A 52 12.57 19.21 -9.75
N ARG A 53 13.73 19.39 -10.41
CA ARG A 53 13.79 19.67 -11.86
C ARG A 53 13.13 18.55 -12.67
N TYR A 54 13.45 17.30 -12.35
CA TYR A 54 12.93 16.14 -13.07
C TYR A 54 11.46 15.89 -12.74
N ILE A 55 11.06 16.07 -11.47
CA ILE A 55 9.67 15.93 -11.03
C ILE A 55 8.78 16.97 -11.73
N ASN A 56 9.23 18.22 -11.86
CA ASN A 56 8.48 19.29 -12.52
C ASN A 56 8.37 19.07 -14.04
N ALA A 57 9.44 18.57 -14.68
CA ALA A 57 9.43 18.24 -16.09
C ALA A 57 8.63 16.96 -16.41
N ALA A 58 8.54 16.04 -15.46
CA ALA A 58 7.82 14.79 -15.62
C ALA A 58 6.31 15.04 -15.73
N LYS A 59 5.70 14.49 -16.78
CA LYS A 59 4.24 14.36 -16.83
C LYS A 59 3.86 13.32 -15.77
N LYS A 60 3.03 13.66 -14.78
CA LYS A 60 2.50 12.69 -13.79
C LYS A 60 1.78 11.54 -14.51
N ALA A 61 2.53 10.52 -14.92
CA ALA A 61 2.05 9.35 -15.66
C ALA A 61 1.09 8.56 -14.76
N GLN A 62 1.47 8.32 -13.51
CA GLN A 62 0.63 7.64 -12.53
C GLN A 62 -0.72 8.33 -12.27
N ALA A 63 -0.81 9.67 -12.34
CA ALA A 63 -2.11 10.34 -12.20
C ALA A 63 -3.01 10.10 -13.42
N ARG A 64 -2.42 10.03 -14.63
CA ARG A 64 -3.15 9.66 -15.86
C ARG A 64 -3.55 8.20 -15.84
N ASP A 65 -2.66 7.30 -15.42
CA ASP A 65 -2.93 5.86 -15.35
C ASP A 65 -3.94 5.53 -14.26
N ALA A 66 -3.83 6.14 -13.07
CA ALA A 66 -4.83 6.01 -12.01
C ALA A 66 -6.18 6.59 -12.42
N ARG A 67 -6.21 7.70 -13.17
CA ARG A 67 -7.45 8.28 -13.70
C ARG A 67 -8.04 7.43 -14.83
N ALA A 68 -7.21 6.82 -15.67
CA ALA A 68 -7.63 5.88 -16.70
C ALA A 68 -8.18 4.58 -16.09
N ALA A 69 -7.51 4.03 -15.07
CA ALA A 69 -7.99 2.88 -14.31
C ALA A 69 -9.34 3.17 -13.62
N ARG A 70 -9.49 4.34 -13.01
CA ARG A 70 -10.77 4.79 -12.42
C ARG A 70 -11.89 4.95 -13.45
N ARG A 71 -11.57 5.43 -14.66
CA ARG A 71 -12.55 5.51 -15.76
C ARG A 71 -13.00 4.12 -16.23
N LYS A 72 -12.08 3.15 -16.29
CA LYS A 72 -12.39 1.76 -16.69
C LYS A 72 -13.20 1.01 -15.62
N ALA A 73 -13.04 1.39 -14.35
CA ALA A 73 -13.78 0.80 -13.22
C ALA A 73 -15.16 1.43 -12.98
N ARG A 74 -15.54 2.50 -13.70
CA ARG A 74 -16.86 3.13 -13.56
C ARG A 74 -17.87 2.35 -14.42
N PRO A 75 -18.88 1.69 -13.83
CA PRO A 75 -19.92 1.04 -14.62
C PRO A 75 -20.62 2.11 -15.46
N ALA A 76 -20.90 1.79 -16.73
CA ALA A 76 -21.64 2.67 -17.63
C ALA A 76 -22.94 3.14 -16.93
N PRO A 77 -23.35 4.41 -17.09
CA PRO A 77 -24.64 4.83 -16.59
C PRO A 77 -25.68 3.93 -17.23
N ARG A 78 -26.36 3.14 -16.38
CA ARG A 78 -27.44 2.24 -16.76
C ARG A 78 -28.53 3.10 -17.38
N GLN A 79 -28.52 3.25 -18.70
CA GLN A 79 -29.62 3.87 -19.44
C GLN A 79 -30.88 3.13 -19.01
N SER A 80 -31.81 3.87 -18.41
CA SER A 80 -33.10 3.40 -17.94
C SER A 80 -33.96 2.99 -19.13
N ALA A 81 -33.67 1.81 -19.68
CA ALA A 81 -34.58 1.12 -20.58
C ALA A 81 -35.77 0.59 -19.77
N LYS A 82 -36.94 1.15 -20.08
CA LYS A 82 -38.33 0.71 -19.81
C LYS A 82 -38.50 -0.76 -19.35
N PRO A 83 -39.34 -1.06 -18.34
CA PRO A 83 -39.52 -2.43 -17.85
C PRO A 83 -40.68 -3.17 -18.53
N LYS A 84 -40.43 -4.41 -19.04
CA LYS A 84 -41.23 -5.67 -18.92
C LYS A 84 -41.05 -6.64 -20.11
N PRO A 85 -41.38 -7.96 -19.99
CA PRO A 85 -41.76 -8.74 -18.80
C PRO A 85 -40.99 -10.06 -18.55
N LYS A 86 -41.06 -10.51 -17.29
CA LYS A 86 -40.86 -11.83 -16.64
C LYS A 86 -40.19 -12.99 -17.41
N PRO A 87 -39.13 -13.62 -16.86
CA PRO A 87 -38.76 -14.98 -17.24
C PRO A 87 -39.54 -16.03 -16.42
N ARG A 88 -39.89 -17.10 -17.12
CA ARG A 88 -40.45 -18.37 -16.61
C ARG A 88 -39.53 -18.98 -15.54
N ALA A 89 -40.15 -19.59 -14.53
CA ALA A 89 -39.47 -20.21 -13.40
C ALA A 89 -38.55 -21.36 -13.85
N VAL A 90 -37.26 -21.26 -13.54
CA VAL A 90 -36.33 -22.39 -13.52
C VAL A 90 -35.65 -22.38 -12.14
N THR A 91 -35.71 -23.54 -11.48
CA THR A 91 -35.33 -23.85 -10.10
C THR A 91 -33.96 -23.30 -9.67
N PRO A 92 -33.80 -22.78 -8.43
CA PRO A 92 -32.51 -22.28 -7.96
C PRO A 92 -31.61 -23.44 -7.52
N ARG A 93 -30.46 -23.59 -8.20
CA ARG A 93 -29.32 -24.38 -7.72
C ARG A 93 -28.71 -23.65 -6.52
N LYS A 94 -28.65 -24.32 -5.37
CA LYS A 94 -28.05 -23.83 -4.11
C LYS A 94 -26.56 -23.56 -4.33
N THR A 95 -26.19 -22.32 -4.64
CA THR A 95 -24.82 -21.82 -4.49
C THR A 95 -24.74 -21.05 -3.19
N THR A 96 -24.01 -21.58 -2.23
CA THR A 96 -23.65 -20.91 -0.97
C THR A 96 -23.09 -19.51 -1.25
N PRO A 97 -23.62 -18.44 -0.63
CA PRO A 97 -23.04 -17.11 -0.77
C PRO A 97 -21.72 -17.10 0.00
N ARG A 98 -20.60 -17.10 -0.73
CA ARG A 98 -19.28 -16.88 -0.15
C ARG A 98 -19.29 -15.51 0.55
N LYS A 99 -19.00 -15.50 1.86
CA LYS A 99 -18.77 -14.29 2.69
C LYS A 99 -17.77 -13.36 1.98
N ILE A 100 -18.26 -12.39 1.20
CA ILE A 100 -17.41 -11.34 0.60
C ILE A 100 -17.48 -10.05 1.45
N ALA A 101 -18.53 -9.88 2.26
CA ALA A 101 -18.71 -8.68 3.09
C ALA A 101 -17.90 -8.68 4.40
N ALA A 102 -17.58 -9.84 4.99
CA ALA A 102 -16.82 -9.91 6.24
C ALA A 102 -15.32 -9.58 6.05
N ALA A 103 -14.74 -9.98 4.91
CA ALA A 103 -13.32 -9.79 4.63
C ALA A 103 -12.89 -8.30 4.54
N ALA A 104 -13.83 -7.38 4.27
CA ALA A 104 -13.53 -5.95 4.25
C ALA A 104 -13.34 -5.38 5.67
N SER A 105 -14.23 -5.74 6.60
CA SER A 105 -14.18 -5.30 8.01
C SER A 105 -13.02 -5.95 8.77
N ASP A 106 -12.80 -7.24 8.57
CA ASP A 106 -11.72 -7.99 9.23
C ASP A 106 -10.34 -7.42 8.84
N SER A 107 -10.22 -6.90 7.62
CA SER A 107 -8.96 -6.33 7.17
C SER A 107 -8.52 -5.09 7.97
N ARG A 108 -9.43 -4.28 8.54
CA ARG A 108 -8.99 -3.13 9.33
C ARG A 108 -8.42 -3.57 10.69
N ALA A 109 -9.14 -4.47 11.37
CA ALA A 109 -8.72 -5.03 12.65
C ALA A 109 -7.39 -5.79 12.55
N ILE A 110 -7.24 -6.63 11.51
CA ILE A 110 -6.00 -7.35 11.27
C ILE A 110 -4.83 -6.38 11.03
N ARG A 111 -5.06 -5.24 10.36
CA ARG A 111 -3.99 -4.24 10.15
C ARG A 111 -3.58 -3.53 11.43
N GLU A 112 -4.54 -3.14 12.26
CA GLU A 112 -4.25 -2.47 13.53
C GLU A 112 -3.49 -3.43 14.47
N TRP A 113 -3.91 -4.69 14.56
CA TRP A 113 -3.19 -5.73 15.27
C TRP A 113 -1.79 -5.97 14.68
N ALA A 114 -1.67 -6.05 13.35
CA ALA A 114 -0.40 -6.29 12.68
C ALA A 114 0.61 -5.16 12.96
N LEU A 115 0.19 -3.89 12.89
CA LEU A 115 1.04 -2.74 13.23
C LEU A 115 1.45 -2.75 14.70
N ALA A 116 0.53 -3.09 15.62
CA ALA A 116 0.82 -3.21 17.04
C ALA A 116 1.81 -4.34 17.36
N ASN A 117 1.80 -5.42 16.58
CA ASN A 117 2.75 -6.53 16.68
C ASN A 117 4.02 -6.30 15.84
N GLY A 118 4.22 -5.10 15.29
CA GLY A 118 5.43 -4.74 14.54
C GLY A 118 5.52 -5.34 13.13
N HIS A 119 4.44 -5.87 12.57
CA HIS A 119 4.41 -6.39 11.20
C HIS A 119 4.32 -5.24 10.18
N LYS A 120 5.25 -5.23 9.21
CA LYS A 120 5.31 -4.23 8.13
C LYS A 120 4.25 -4.54 7.06
N ILE A 121 3.12 -3.81 7.08
CA ILE A 121 2.01 -3.97 6.12
C ILE A 121 1.70 -2.68 5.38
N SER A 122 1.25 -2.82 4.13
CA SER A 122 0.80 -1.69 3.32
C SER A 122 -0.49 -1.07 3.89
N ARG A 123 -0.56 0.26 3.92
CA ARG A 123 -1.73 1.04 4.39
C ARG A 123 -3.00 0.78 3.58
N ARG A 124 -2.89 0.20 2.37
CA ARG A 124 -4.03 -0.11 1.50
C ARG A 124 -3.85 -1.45 0.81
N GLY A 125 -4.96 -2.14 0.59
CA GLY A 125 -5.00 -3.38 -0.18
C GLY A 125 -5.16 -4.65 0.66
N ARG A 126 -4.98 -5.80 0.02
CA ARG A 126 -5.16 -7.12 0.62
C ARG A 126 -4.03 -7.39 1.62
N ILE A 127 -4.35 -7.98 2.77
CA ILE A 127 -3.38 -8.29 3.82
C ILE A 127 -2.65 -9.59 3.44
N PRO A 128 -1.34 -9.70 3.68
CA PRO A 128 -0.60 -10.95 3.51
C PRO A 128 -1.27 -12.10 4.28
N ALA A 129 -1.41 -13.25 3.63
CA ALA A 129 -1.90 -14.49 4.25
C ALA A 129 -1.26 -14.82 5.61
N PRO A 130 0.08 -14.75 5.79
CA PRO A 130 0.69 -15.10 7.08
C PRO A 130 0.24 -14.21 8.25
N ILE A 131 -0.19 -12.97 7.98
CA ILE A 131 -0.65 -12.04 9.02
C ILE A 131 -2.09 -12.31 9.39
N ILE A 132 -2.90 -12.73 8.41
CA ILE A 132 -4.27 -13.19 8.66
C ILE A 132 -4.23 -14.45 9.53
N ASP A 133 -3.33 -15.38 9.23
CA ASP A 133 -3.17 -16.62 10.00
C ASP A 133 -2.65 -16.34 11.42
N ALA A 134 -1.67 -15.43 11.56
CA ALA A 134 -1.18 -15.01 12.87
C ALA A 134 -2.25 -14.30 13.73
N TYR A 135 -3.10 -13.48 13.11
CA TYR A 135 -4.24 -12.84 13.80
C TYR A 135 -5.28 -13.87 14.25
N ASN A 136 -5.61 -14.85 13.41
CA ASN A 136 -6.55 -15.92 13.75
C ASN A 136 -5.99 -16.89 14.80
N ALA A 137 -4.67 -17.05 14.88
CA ALA A 137 -4.04 -17.89 15.92
C ALA A 137 -4.01 -17.19 17.28
N ALA A 138 -4.05 -15.86 17.30
CA ALA A 138 -4.00 -15.04 18.52
C ALA A 138 -5.38 -14.78 19.15
N ASN A 139 -6.49 -15.20 18.51
CA ASN A 139 -7.85 -14.79 18.83
C ASN A 139 -8.85 -15.95 18.70
#